data_AF-A0AAW8KUU1-F1
#
_entry.id   AF-A0AAW8KUU1-F1
#
_cell.length_a   1.000
_cell.length_b   1.000
_cell.length_c   1.000
_cell.angle_alpha   90.00
_cell.angle_beta   90.00
_cell.angle_gamma   90.00
#
_symmetry.space_group_name_H-M   'P 1'
#
loop_
_entity.id
_entity.type
_entity.pdbx_description
1 polymer ?
#
loop_
_entity_poly.entity_id
_entity_poly.type
_entity_poly.pdbx_seq_one_letter_code
_entity_poly.pdbx_strand_id
1 'polypeptide(L)'
;VGFGLDVLATAGFKLDADAEHGGTGNLPRDTRTNEPADSYGEIGVTAKAKMSQTELRIGTLMPMNPVLVASPARLLPQTYRGISLTSKDIKDFDLQAAYLDKVNHRDSTNY
;
A
#
# COMPACT_ATOMS: atom_id res chain seq x y z
N VAL A 1 26.25 -6.80 -3.22
CA VAL A 1 24.77 -6.74 -3.13
C VAL A 1 24.42 -6.27 -1.73
N GLY A 2 23.60 -5.23 -1.60
CA GLY A 2 23.09 -4.74 -0.32
C GLY A 2 21.67 -5.25 -0.06
N PHE A 3 21.35 -5.54 1.20
CA PHE A 3 20.02 -5.98 1.63
C PHE A 3 19.40 -4.98 2.60
N GLY A 4 18.07 -4.93 2.64
CA GLY A 4 17.33 -4.07 3.55
C GLY A 4 15.90 -4.55 3.80
N LEU A 5 15.24 -3.93 4.77
CA LEU A 5 13.87 -4.22 5.15
C LEU A 5 13.13 -2.88 5.36
N ASP A 6 11.97 -2.74 4.74
CA ASP A 6 11.03 -1.64 5.02
C ASP A 6 9.85 -2.17 5.83
N VAL A 7 9.33 -1.31 6.71
CA VAL A 7 8.12 -1.55 7.50
C VAL A 7 7.19 -0.36 7.33
N LEU A 8 5.91 -0.64 7.06
CA LEU A 8 4.82 0.33 7.08
C LEU A 8 3.83 -0.09 8.15
N ALA A 9 3.64 0.73 9.18
CA ALA A 9 2.62 0.52 10.20
C ALA A 9 1.66 1.71 10.18
N THR A 10 0.38 1.44 10.05
CA THR A 10 -0.67 2.46 9.93
C THR A 10 -1.81 2.18 10.89
N ALA A 11 -2.46 3.24 11.38
CA ALA A 11 -3.63 3.15 12.23
C ALA A 11 -4.57 4.34 11.98
N GLY A 12 -5.87 4.08 11.99
CA GLY A 12 -6.93 5.09 11.90
C GLY A 12 -7.90 4.96 13.06
N PHE A 13 -8.46 6.10 13.50
CA PHE A 13 -9.37 6.20 14.63
C PHE A 13 -10.58 7.05 14.24
N LYS A 14 -11.78 6.60 14.62
CA LYS A 14 -13.03 7.34 14.43
C LYS A 14 -13.10 8.49 15.43
N LEU A 15 -13.43 9.68 14.93
CA LEU A 15 -13.71 10.88 15.75
C LEU A 15 -15.20 11.20 15.73
N ASP A 16 -15.78 11.27 14.53
CA ASP A 16 -17.19 11.48 14.28
C ASP A 16 -17.56 10.78 12.96
N ALA A 17 -18.40 9.74 13.05
CA ALA A 17 -18.91 9.02 11.88
C ALA A 17 -20.13 8.17 12.25
N ASP A 18 -21.32 8.67 11.95
CA ASP A 18 -22.56 7.91 12.02
C ASP A 18 -22.69 6.91 10.87
N ALA A 19 -23.39 5.80 11.10
CA ALA A 19 -23.58 4.74 10.11
C ALA A 19 -24.29 5.23 8.83
N GLU A 20 -25.16 6.24 8.94
CA GLU A 20 -25.88 6.85 7.82
C GLU A 20 -24.97 7.64 6.85
N HIS A 21 -23.82 8.14 7.34
CA HIS A 21 -22.87 8.96 6.58
C HIS A 21 -21.56 8.21 6.26
N GLY A 22 -21.55 6.88 6.39
CA GLY A 22 -20.38 6.05 6.14
C GLY A 22 -19.95 5.96 4.67
N GLY A 23 -18.85 5.25 4.40
CA GLY A 23 -18.38 4.98 3.03
C GLY A 23 -17.53 6.09 2.41
N THR A 24 -16.97 6.97 3.23
CA THR A 24 -16.04 8.03 2.79
C THR A 24 -14.74 7.48 2.23
N GLY A 25 -14.35 6.26 2.61
CA GLY A 25 -13.05 5.64 2.31
C GLY A 25 -11.98 5.90 3.37
N ASN A 26 -12.36 6.44 4.54
CA ASN A 26 -11.44 6.68 5.68
C ASN A 26 -11.54 5.63 6.79
N LEU A 27 -12.66 4.89 6.85
CA LEU A 27 -12.92 3.88 7.88
C LEU A 27 -13.51 2.64 7.21
N PRO A 28 -13.04 1.43 7.56
CA PRO A 28 -13.76 0.20 7.21
C PRO A 28 -15.14 0.21 7.88
N ARG A 29 -16.08 -0.52 7.28
CA ARG A 29 -17.44 -0.69 7.80
C ARG A 29 -17.74 -2.15 8.02
N ASP A 30 -18.45 -2.46 9.10
CA ASP A 30 -18.97 -3.80 9.34
C ASP A 30 -20.01 -4.15 8.27
N THR A 31 -19.89 -5.33 7.66
CA THR A 31 -20.71 -5.72 6.51
C THR A 31 -22.16 -6.09 6.88
N ARG A 32 -22.45 -6.28 8.17
CA ARG A 32 -23.79 -6.63 8.65
C ARG A 32 -24.54 -5.42 9.19
N THR A 33 -23.85 -4.54 9.90
CA THR A 33 -24.42 -3.38 10.60
C THR A 33 -24.20 -2.06 9.87
N ASN A 34 -23.27 -2.01 8.91
CA ASN A 34 -22.77 -0.79 8.27
C ASN A 34 -22.08 0.22 9.20
N GLU A 35 -21.87 -0.12 10.48
CA GLU A 35 -21.19 0.77 11.41
C GLU A 35 -19.72 0.98 10.99
N PRO A 36 -19.25 2.24 10.90
CA PRO A 36 -17.83 2.54 10.72
C PRO A 36 -17.04 2.08 11.95
N ALA A 37 -15.93 1.37 11.72
CA ALA A 37 -15.09 0.88 12.81
C ALA A 37 -14.57 2.02 13.69
N ASP A 38 -14.50 1.79 15.00
CA ASP A 38 -13.93 2.75 15.95
C ASP A 38 -12.43 2.98 15.72
N SER A 39 -11.72 1.92 15.32
CA SER A 39 -10.32 1.97 14.94
C SER A 39 -9.97 0.82 14.01
N TYR A 40 -8.89 0.99 13.25
CA TYR A 40 -8.31 -0.06 12.40
C TYR A 40 -6.82 0.22 12.18
N GLY A 41 -6.08 -0.78 11.70
CA GLY A 41 -4.68 -0.62 11.38
C GLY A 41 -4.13 -1.75 10.55
N GLU A 42 -2.99 -1.49 9.91
CA GLU A 42 -2.31 -2.41 9.02
C GLU A 42 -0.81 -2.41 9.32
N ILE A 43 -0.16 -3.56 9.10
CA ILE A 43 1.29 -3.67 9.12
C ILE A 43 1.77 -4.39 7.85
N GLY A 44 2.59 -3.68 7.07
CA GLY A 44 3.22 -4.17 5.85
C GLY A 44 4.73 -4.26 6.02
N VAL A 45 5.33 -5.26 5.38
CA VAL A 45 6.78 -5.50 5.41
C VAL A 45 7.27 -5.76 3.99
N THR A 46 8.44 -5.21 3.66
CA THR A 46 9.03 -5.33 2.32
C THR A 46 10.52 -5.62 2.41
N ALA A 47 10.92 -6.78 1.91
CA ALA A 47 12.32 -7.14 1.76
C ALA A 47 12.91 -6.46 0.51
N LYS A 48 14.17 -6.04 0.60
CA LYS A 48 14.88 -5.32 -0.48
C LYS A 48 16.27 -5.89 -0.73
N ALA A 49 16.65 -5.95 -1.99
CA ALA A 49 18.01 -6.23 -2.43
C ALA A 49 18.40 -5.25 -3.54
N LYS A 50 19.63 -4.73 -3.48
CA LYS A 50 20.14 -3.76 -4.46
C LYS A 50 21.56 -4.07 -4.90
N MET A 51 21.82 -3.92 -6.19
CA MET A 51 23.16 -3.95 -6.79
C MET A 51 23.25 -2.83 -7.83
N SER A 52 24.29 -2.00 -7.75
CA SER A 52 24.41 -0.79 -8.57
C SER A 52 23.18 0.12 -8.44
N GLN A 53 22.51 0.47 -9.55
CA GLN A 53 21.28 1.27 -9.58
C GLN A 53 20.03 0.40 -9.85
N THR A 54 20.13 -0.91 -9.66
CA THR A 54 19.03 -1.87 -9.79
C THR A 54 18.60 -2.39 -8.43
N GLU A 55 17.30 -2.27 -8.12
CA GLU A 55 16.69 -2.65 -6.85
C GLU A 55 15.50 -3.59 -7.06
N LEU A 56 15.49 -4.69 -6.32
CA LEU A 56 14.39 -5.65 -6.21
C LEU A 56 13.71 -5.47 -4.85
N ARG A 57 12.38 -5.41 -4.85
CA ARG A 57 11.55 -5.35 -3.63
C ARG A 57 10.47 -6.42 -3.65
N ILE A 58 10.22 -7.07 -2.52
CA ILE A 58 9.21 -8.12 -2.36
C ILE A 58 8.42 -7.86 -1.07
N GLY A 59 7.10 -7.74 -1.17
CA GLY A 59 6.22 -7.47 -0.02
C GLY A 59 5.19 -6.38 -0.30
N THR A 60 5.00 -5.47 0.66
CA THR A 60 4.09 -4.33 0.55
C THR A 60 4.66 -3.24 -0.39
N LEU A 61 3.94 -2.93 -1.45
CA LEU A 61 4.35 -2.02 -2.52
C LEU A 61 3.32 -0.89 -2.70
N MET A 62 3.82 0.29 -3.06
CA MET A 62 3.01 1.47 -3.37
C MET A 62 3.39 1.96 -4.78
N PRO A 63 2.92 1.29 -5.86
CA PRO A 63 3.21 1.71 -7.23
C PRO A 63 2.70 3.13 -7.49
N MET A 64 3.49 3.93 -8.21
CA MET A 64 3.15 5.29 -8.60
C MET A 64 3.71 5.59 -9.98
N ASN A 65 2.94 5.20 -11.00
CA ASN A 65 3.29 5.41 -12.41
C ASN A 65 2.02 5.71 -13.23
N PRO A 66 2.12 6.07 -14.52
CA PRO A 66 0.97 6.49 -15.32
C PRO A 66 -0.16 5.47 -15.50
N VAL A 67 0.08 4.19 -15.22
CA VAL A 67 -0.92 3.12 -15.38
C VAL A 67 -1.46 2.59 -14.04
N LEU A 68 -0.71 2.78 -12.94
CA LEU A 68 -1.12 2.32 -11.62
C LEU A 68 -0.62 3.24 -10.51
N VAL A 69 -1.55 3.66 -9.65
CA VAL A 69 -1.28 4.49 -8.48
C VAL A 69 -1.92 3.84 -7.24
N ALA A 70 -1.10 3.45 -6.28
CA ALA A 70 -1.50 3.20 -4.91
C ALA A 70 -2.12 4.49 -4.35
N SER A 71 -3.44 4.50 -4.15
CA SER A 71 -4.19 5.73 -3.88
C SER A 71 -3.76 6.38 -2.56
N PRO A 72 -3.29 7.64 -2.57
CA PRO A 72 -3.03 8.43 -1.37
C PRO A 72 -4.23 9.29 -0.96
N ALA A 73 -5.42 9.08 -1.55
CA ALA A 73 -6.50 10.06 -1.54
C ALA A 73 -7.37 10.05 -0.26
N ARG A 74 -7.02 9.24 0.75
CA ARG A 74 -7.77 9.05 2.00
C ARG A 74 -6.81 8.90 3.17
N LEU A 75 -7.35 8.66 4.36
CA LEU A 75 -6.61 8.59 5.61
C LEU A 75 -5.36 7.69 5.54
N LEU A 76 -5.54 6.44 5.08
CA LEU A 76 -4.44 5.49 4.91
C LEU A 76 -4.14 5.23 3.43
N PRO A 77 -2.89 4.90 3.06
CA PRO A 77 -2.54 4.55 1.69
C PRO A 77 -3.12 3.19 1.30
N GLN A 78 -3.64 3.07 0.08
CA GLN A 78 -3.86 1.75 -0.52
C GLN A 78 -2.51 1.10 -0.83
N THR A 79 -2.35 -0.19 -0.54
CA THR A 79 -1.12 -0.92 -0.84
C THR A 79 -1.38 -2.14 -1.72
N TYR A 80 -0.32 -2.62 -2.38
CA TYR A 80 -0.34 -3.86 -3.13
C TYR A 80 0.67 -4.84 -2.54
N ARG A 81 0.46 -6.14 -2.77
CA ARG A 81 1.47 -7.17 -2.51
C ARG A 81 2.06 -7.64 -3.82
N GLY A 82 3.38 -7.84 -3.83
CA GLY A 82 4.03 -8.47 -4.96
C GLY A 82 5.54 -8.28 -5.00
N ILE A 83 6.07 -8.27 -6.23
CA ILE A 83 7.47 -8.12 -6.56
C ILE A 83 7.63 -6.91 -7.49
N SER A 84 8.57 -6.02 -7.20
CA SER A 84 8.93 -4.92 -8.10
C SER A 84 10.43 -4.90 -8.37
N LEU A 85 10.81 -4.59 -9.61
CA LEU A 85 12.17 -4.34 -10.03
C LEU A 85 12.25 -2.94 -10.64
N THR A 86 13.22 -2.15 -10.18
CA THR A 86 13.53 -0.83 -10.74
C THR A 86 15.00 -0.74 -11.11
N SER A 87 15.33 -0.11 -12.24
CA SER A 87 16.72 0.02 -12.69
C SER A 87 16.98 1.35 -13.39
N LYS A 88 18.14 1.94 -13.06
CA LYS A 88 18.72 3.10 -13.77
C LYS A 88 20.12 2.83 -14.31
N ASP A 89 20.50 1.56 -14.44
CA ASP A 89 21.84 1.17 -14.89
C ASP A 89 22.05 1.42 -16.40
N ILE A 90 20.96 1.53 -17.17
CA ILE A 90 21.02 1.91 -18.58
C ILE A 90 20.93 3.44 -18.66
N LYS A 91 21.97 4.05 -19.23
CA LYS A 91 22.03 5.51 -19.42
C LYS A 91 20.77 6.01 -20.14
N ASP A 92 20.20 7.10 -19.63
CA ASP A 92 19.01 7.78 -20.17
C ASP A 92 17.69 7.01 -20.00
N PHE A 93 17.66 5.90 -19.25
CA PHE A 93 16.44 5.14 -18.94
C PHE A 93 16.20 4.99 -17.42
N ASP A 94 14.94 5.21 -17.01
CA ASP A 94 14.42 4.90 -15.67
C ASP A 94 13.32 3.83 -15.81
N LEU A 95 13.69 2.58 -15.52
CA LEU A 95 12.86 1.40 -15.79
C LEU A 95 12.19 0.91 -14.51
N GLN A 96 10.93 0.52 -14.65
CA GLN A 96 10.15 -0.11 -13.59
C GLN A 96 9.31 -1.27 -14.15
N ALA A 97 9.26 -2.38 -13.41
CA ALA A 97 8.38 -3.50 -13.66
C ALA A 97 7.87 -4.06 -12.33
N ALA A 98 6.64 -4.56 -12.32
CA ALA A 98 6.06 -5.19 -11.14
C ALA A 98 5.12 -6.35 -11.51
N TYR A 99 5.12 -7.38 -10.67
CA TYR A 99 4.09 -8.39 -10.63
C TYR A 99 3.36 -8.24 -9.29
N LEU A 100 2.06 -7.95 -9.34
CA LEU A 100 1.22 -7.68 -8.18
C LEU A 100 0.10 -8.71 -8.14
N ASP A 101 -0.09 -9.37 -7.00
CA ASP A 101 -1.04 -10.48 -6.87
C ASP A 101 -2.22 -10.18 -5.95
N LYS A 102 -2.06 -9.21 -5.04
CA LYS A 102 -3.12 -8.77 -4.12
C LYS A 102 -3.10 -7.27 -3.87
N VAL A 103 -4.23 -6.75 -3.40
CA VAL A 103 -4.42 -5.34 -3.02
C VAL A 103 -5.01 -5.27 -1.62
N ASN A 104 -4.49 -4.36 -0.78
CA ASN A 104 -5.14 -3.98 0.46
C ASN A 104 -5.64 -2.54 0.32
N HIS A 105 -6.96 -2.38 0.41
CA HIS A 105 -7.61 -1.09 0.21
C HIS A 105 -7.39 -0.16 1.41
N ARG A 106 -7.41 1.14 1.14
CA ARG A 106 -7.24 2.25 2.12
C ARG A 106 -8.20 2.22 3.31
N ASP A 107 -9.35 1.56 3.17
CA ASP A 107 -10.40 1.38 4.16
C ASP A 107 -10.67 -0.11 4.43
N SER A 108 -9.62 -0.94 4.37
CA SER A 108 -9.64 -2.36 4.72
C SER A 108 -8.47 -2.70 5.66
N THR A 109 -8.39 -3.94 6.11
CA THR A 109 -7.26 -4.46 6.90
C THR A 109 -6.68 -5.75 6.31
N ASN A 110 -7.08 -6.10 5.08
CA ASN A 110 -6.77 -7.38 4.47
C ASN A 110 -6.70 -7.31 2.94
N TYR A 111 -6.14 -8.38 2.37
CA TYR A 111 -5.96 -8.60 0.94
C TYR A 111 -7.05 -9.47 0.31
#